data_AF-A0AA39FUD8-F1
#
_entry.id   AF-A0AA39FUD8-F1
#
_cell.length_a   1.000
_cell.length_b   1.000
_cell.length_c   1.000
_cell.angle_alpha   90.00
_cell.angle_beta   90.00
_cell.angle_gamma   90.00
#
_symmetry.space_group_name_H-M   'P 1'
#
loop_
_entity.id
_entity.type
_entity.pdbx_description
1 polymer ?
#
loop_
_entity_poly.entity_id
_entity_poly.type
_entity_poly.pdbx_seq_one_letter_code
_entity_poly.pdbx_strand_id
1 'polypeptide(L)'
;MESPTAKRPKMSEHKSNESTPTSSDTKEMKKPNFTYSTYNYHYNHPYYVDKTLLIKSLFKTHHVLITAPLRFGKSLNMDMVRRFVEIEVDDKGKRIVLDVDENTHYLKDDQPSSKNFKLFKGKNIFEDKEFVLRHFGKYPTIFVDFAALKGSNFEEILDQLREVIHEAFQKHTYLLKTDFWNREDFDEEDFMNYVMPKKSKLLTQDDIISGLVYLAEVLHAHFGRKVFVFIDEFDVPMNTMVYEGQMSLKDRKETIKVLQDITSRLLKGSNDFVERSLSNACQFGGIIANSANNVKVCPFLQDYSFTEFYGFKENEVISLLKIVNKCDHSDIVKSRYDGYLTKSSKGKEINLYSPWAVIQYIKSENYTGGWSAGIRSEVFKIIGDPRMNDPLTKLIKFEPVEITYEKRLDQEHIDRLSNMFKKNEVNRDGVDIFLQFLNELGFFYPVFSSPGSLVLRIPNTTVSDRIKRACG
;
A
#
# COMPACT_ATOMS: atom_id res chain seq x y z
N MET A 1 17.92 82.20 55.48
CA MET A 1 16.85 83.20 55.27
C MET A 1 15.84 82.61 54.31
N GLU A 2 14.56 82.89 54.54
CA GLU A 2 13.42 82.92 53.61
C GLU A 2 13.18 81.80 52.58
N SER A 3 11.97 81.23 52.65
CA SER A 3 11.23 80.56 51.57
C SER A 3 10.48 81.63 50.72
N PRO A 4 9.77 81.37 49.59
CA PRO A 4 8.93 80.21 49.22
C PRO A 4 9.31 79.62 47.82
N THR A 5 8.58 78.77 47.09
CA THR A 5 7.12 78.54 46.97
C THR A 5 6.81 77.13 46.40
N ALA A 6 5.55 76.69 46.45
CA ALA A 6 5.13 75.35 46.03
C ALA A 6 3.80 75.33 45.26
N LYS A 7 3.60 74.33 44.38
CA LYS A 7 2.35 73.54 44.26
C LYS A 7 2.47 72.31 43.32
N ARG A 8 1.57 71.34 43.57
CA ARG A 8 1.29 70.08 42.83
C ARG A 8 0.27 70.36 41.68
N PRO A 9 -0.16 69.41 40.80
CA PRO A 9 -0.02 67.93 40.86
C PRO A 9 0.36 67.21 39.52
N LYS A 10 0.35 65.86 39.55
CA LYS A 10 0.24 65.00 38.35
C LYS A 10 -0.68 63.79 38.60
N MET A 11 -1.84 63.83 37.94
CA MET A 11 -2.74 62.74 37.53
C MET A 11 -3.58 63.37 36.40
N SER A 12 -3.99 62.68 35.34
CA SER A 12 -3.95 61.24 35.00
C SER A 12 -3.16 61.06 33.66
N GLU A 13 -3.38 60.16 32.69
CA GLU A 13 -4.40 59.12 32.43
C GLU A 13 -3.87 57.99 31.50
N HIS A 14 -4.79 57.26 30.85
CA HIS A 14 -4.59 56.01 30.13
C HIS A 14 -3.73 56.06 28.85
N LYS A 15 -2.99 54.96 28.62
CA LYS A 15 -3.29 54.06 27.48
C LYS A 15 -3.00 52.59 27.81
N SER A 16 -3.80 51.74 27.18
CA SER A 16 -3.90 50.27 27.23
C SER A 16 -2.59 49.46 27.40
N ASN A 17 -2.66 48.42 28.24
CA ASN A 17 -1.73 47.29 28.19
C ASN A 17 -2.03 46.42 26.95
N GLU A 18 -1.00 46.18 26.11
CA GLU A 18 -0.93 44.98 25.27
C GLU A 18 0.39 44.27 25.59
N SER A 19 0.31 43.18 26.35
CA SER A 19 1.46 42.33 26.66
C SER A 19 1.69 41.34 25.51
N THR A 20 2.76 41.51 24.77
CA THR A 20 3.21 40.57 23.74
C THR A 20 3.45 39.17 24.34
N PRO A 21 3.00 38.07 23.70
CA PRO A 21 3.29 36.73 24.18
C PRO A 21 4.80 36.42 24.11
N THR A 22 5.38 35.95 25.20
CA THR A 22 6.79 35.55 25.26
C THR A 22 7.04 34.24 24.51
N SER A 23 8.17 34.18 23.80
CA SER A 23 8.54 33.07 22.91
C SER A 23 9.01 31.82 23.65
N SER A 24 8.08 30.94 24.06
CA SER A 24 8.45 29.68 24.75
C SER A 24 7.41 28.54 24.64
N ASP A 25 6.91 28.20 23.44
CA ASP A 25 6.11 26.95 23.28
C ASP A 25 6.17 26.29 21.87
N THR A 26 7.19 26.59 21.07
CA THR A 26 7.45 25.87 19.81
C THR A 26 8.09 24.51 20.07
N LYS A 27 7.27 23.50 20.40
CA LYS A 27 7.70 22.09 20.31
C LYS A 27 8.22 21.82 18.89
N GLU A 28 9.48 21.42 18.75
CA GLU A 28 10.01 20.96 17.47
C GLU A 28 9.15 19.81 16.94
N MET A 29 8.43 20.03 15.82
CA MET A 29 7.70 18.97 15.17
C MET A 29 8.69 17.94 14.62
N LYS A 30 8.63 16.71 15.14
CA LYS A 30 9.44 15.58 14.65
C LYS A 30 9.31 15.50 13.12
N LYS A 31 10.45 15.61 12.42
CA LYS A 31 10.51 15.52 10.95
C LYS A 31 9.92 14.17 10.49
N PRO A 32 9.03 14.15 9.49
CA PRO A 32 8.28 12.94 9.16
C PRO A 32 9.16 11.78 8.70
N ASN A 33 8.92 10.57 9.22
CA ASN A 33 9.71 9.38 8.87
C ASN A 33 8.86 8.23 8.29
N PHE A 34 8.25 8.47 7.13
CA PHE A 34 7.44 7.51 6.36
C PHE A 34 8.26 6.45 5.58
N THR A 35 9.43 6.03 6.07
CA THR A 35 10.15 4.87 5.51
C THR A 35 9.46 3.55 5.88
N TYR A 36 8.88 3.48 7.07
CA TYR A 36 8.14 2.33 7.59
C TYR A 36 6.74 2.22 6.98
N SER A 37 6.29 1.01 6.68
CA SER A 37 4.93 0.70 6.22
C SER A 37 3.92 0.53 7.36
N THR A 38 4.35 0.19 8.58
CA THR A 38 3.46 -0.19 9.69
C THR A 38 2.62 0.99 10.24
N TYR A 39 1.30 0.80 10.34
CA TYR A 39 0.32 1.83 10.69
C TYR A 39 0.53 2.42 12.10
N ASN A 40 0.97 1.60 13.06
CA ASN A 40 1.26 2.01 14.44
C ASN A 40 2.33 3.11 14.56
N TYR A 41 3.19 3.32 13.56
CA TYR A 41 4.16 4.44 13.57
C TYR A 41 3.57 5.77 13.07
N HIS A 42 2.44 5.71 12.35
CA HIS A 42 1.92 6.84 11.58
C HIS A 42 0.58 7.37 12.06
N TYR A 43 -0.30 6.54 12.64
CA TYR A 43 -1.68 6.91 12.95
C TYR A 43 -1.86 8.22 13.73
N ASN A 44 -0.91 8.58 14.63
CA ASN A 44 -0.90 9.82 15.41
C ASN A 44 0.22 10.80 15.00
N HIS A 45 0.86 10.60 13.85
CA HIS A 45 1.83 11.56 13.31
C HIS A 45 1.07 12.74 12.66
N PRO A 46 1.43 14.01 12.91
CA PRO A 46 0.74 15.17 12.31
C PRO A 46 0.60 15.15 10.78
N TYR A 47 1.46 14.41 10.06
CA TYR A 47 1.43 14.34 8.59
C TYR A 47 0.69 13.10 8.06
N TYR A 48 0.02 12.33 8.91
CA TYR A 48 -0.79 11.20 8.50
C TYR A 48 -2.17 11.66 7.99
N VAL A 49 -2.51 11.25 6.78
CA VAL A 49 -3.82 11.51 6.17
C VAL A 49 -4.72 10.29 6.41
N ASP A 50 -5.88 10.51 7.02
CA ASP A 50 -6.81 9.44 7.36
C ASP A 50 -7.45 8.82 6.10
N LYS A 51 -7.04 7.59 5.80
CA LYS A 51 -7.60 6.75 4.73
C LYS A 51 -8.46 5.59 5.27
N THR A 52 -8.84 5.59 6.54
CA THR A 52 -9.51 4.44 7.20
C THR A 52 -10.86 4.07 6.59
N LEU A 53 -11.54 5.00 5.89
CA LEU A 53 -12.74 4.69 5.11
C LEU A 53 -12.51 3.68 3.96
N LEU A 54 -11.25 3.39 3.58
CA LEU A 54 -10.90 2.28 2.70
C LEU A 54 -11.46 0.93 3.20
N ILE A 55 -11.51 0.72 4.53
CA ILE A 55 -12.02 -0.50 5.14
C ILE A 55 -13.46 -0.76 4.67
N LYS A 56 -14.34 0.24 4.71
CA LYS A 56 -15.72 0.14 4.22
C LYS A 56 -15.83 -0.16 2.72
N SER A 57 -14.87 0.29 1.91
CA SER A 57 -14.84 -0.07 0.49
C SER A 57 -14.38 -1.50 0.28
N LEU A 58 -13.42 -2.01 1.06
CA LEU A 58 -12.98 -3.41 0.98
C LEU A 58 -14.11 -4.39 1.32
N PHE A 59 -14.93 -4.09 2.33
CA PHE A 59 -16.07 -4.94 2.71
C PHE A 59 -17.18 -5.06 1.63
N LYS A 60 -17.07 -4.33 0.50
CA LYS A 60 -17.94 -4.50 -0.69
C LYS A 60 -17.43 -5.55 -1.68
N THR A 61 -16.22 -6.08 -1.45
CA THR A 61 -15.53 -7.06 -2.31
C THR A 61 -15.05 -8.24 -1.47
N HIS A 62 -15.02 -9.45 -2.04
CA HIS A 62 -14.52 -10.63 -1.31
C HIS A 62 -12.99 -10.73 -1.40
N HIS A 63 -12.46 -11.07 -2.57
CA HIS A 63 -11.03 -11.07 -2.84
C HIS A 63 -10.70 -9.93 -3.81
N VAL A 64 -9.71 -9.11 -3.48
CA VAL A 64 -9.29 -7.98 -4.32
C VAL A 64 -7.77 -7.91 -4.45
N LEU A 65 -7.30 -7.68 -5.67
CA LEU A 65 -5.94 -7.20 -5.93
C LEU A 65 -6.03 -5.73 -6.33
N ILE A 66 -5.41 -4.85 -5.56
CA ILE A 66 -5.34 -3.41 -5.88
C ILE A 66 -3.94 -3.10 -6.39
N THR A 67 -3.84 -2.49 -7.58
CA THR A 67 -2.56 -1.92 -8.05
C THR A 67 -2.50 -0.42 -7.78
N ALA A 68 -1.31 0.07 -7.44
CA ALA A 68 -0.98 1.48 -7.36
C ALA A 68 0.54 1.66 -7.50
N PRO A 69 1.05 2.83 -7.95
CA PRO A 69 2.47 3.04 -8.14
C PRO A 69 3.32 2.87 -6.87
N LEU A 70 4.64 2.89 -7.03
CA LEU A 70 5.58 2.84 -5.91
C LEU A 70 5.35 4.01 -4.94
N ARG A 71 5.36 3.72 -3.64
CA ARG A 71 5.16 4.69 -2.53
C ARG A 71 3.78 5.36 -2.45
N PHE A 72 2.74 4.83 -3.12
CA PHE A 72 1.34 5.32 -3.00
C PHE A 72 0.58 4.83 -1.75
N GLY A 73 1.29 4.39 -0.70
CA GLY A 73 0.70 4.00 0.58
C GLY A 73 0.17 2.56 0.68
N LYS A 74 0.39 1.71 -0.34
CA LYS A 74 -0.11 0.33 -0.43
C LYS A 74 -0.02 -0.47 0.88
N SER A 75 1.19 -0.73 1.36
CA SER A 75 1.48 -1.48 2.59
C SER A 75 0.90 -0.85 3.85
N LEU A 76 0.89 0.49 3.91
CA LEU A 76 0.33 1.25 5.04
C LEU A 76 -1.19 1.12 5.12
N ASN A 77 -1.86 1.19 3.97
CA ASN A 77 -3.28 0.90 3.84
C ASN A 77 -3.58 -0.56 4.21
N MET A 78 -2.71 -1.52 3.84
CA MET A 78 -2.88 -2.93 4.17
C MET A 78 -2.74 -3.23 5.67
N ASP A 79 -1.65 -2.78 6.33
CA ASP A 79 -1.52 -2.97 7.80
C ASP A 79 -2.65 -2.22 8.53
N MET A 80 -3.05 -1.02 8.08
CA MET A 80 -4.21 -0.31 8.63
C MET A 80 -5.51 -1.13 8.52
N VAL A 81 -5.81 -1.74 7.37
CA VAL A 81 -6.99 -2.62 7.25
C VAL A 81 -6.86 -3.87 8.14
N ARG A 82 -5.70 -4.52 8.13
CA ARG A 82 -5.41 -5.72 8.92
C ARG A 82 -5.63 -5.47 10.41
N ARG A 83 -5.05 -4.39 10.95
CA ARG A 83 -5.19 -3.92 12.33
C ARG A 83 -6.63 -3.61 12.74
N PHE A 84 -7.51 -3.28 11.79
CA PHE A 84 -8.92 -3.05 12.09
C PHE A 84 -9.69 -4.36 12.29
N VAL A 85 -9.43 -5.38 11.48
CA VAL A 85 -10.19 -6.65 11.52
C VAL A 85 -9.59 -7.69 12.49
N GLU A 86 -8.29 -7.63 12.73
CA GLU A 86 -7.47 -8.56 13.54
C GLU A 86 -7.97 -8.75 14.97
N ILE A 87 -8.36 -9.99 15.30
CA ILE A 87 -8.53 -10.44 16.69
C ILE A 87 -7.17 -10.38 17.39
N GLU A 88 -7.03 -9.49 18.38
CA GLU A 88 -5.89 -9.53 19.29
C GLU A 88 -6.03 -10.70 20.28
N VAL A 89 -4.91 -11.36 20.56
CA VAL A 89 -4.79 -12.42 21.58
C VAL A 89 -3.72 -12.07 22.61
N ASP A 90 -3.82 -12.65 23.80
CA ASP A 90 -2.78 -12.61 24.82
C ASP A 90 -1.65 -13.63 24.57
N ASP A 91 -0.63 -13.64 25.42
CA ASP A 91 0.53 -14.53 25.29
C ASP A 91 0.18 -16.03 25.45
N LYS A 92 -1.07 -16.37 25.79
CA LYS A 92 -1.63 -17.72 25.90
C LYS A 92 -2.62 -18.03 24.77
N GLY A 93 -2.76 -17.15 23.77
CA GLY A 93 -3.69 -17.32 22.66
C GLY A 93 -5.16 -17.00 22.99
N LYS A 94 -5.47 -16.53 24.21
CA LYS A 94 -6.85 -16.15 24.56
C LYS A 94 -7.18 -14.80 23.92
N ARG A 95 -8.36 -14.71 23.30
CA ARG A 95 -8.86 -13.47 22.66
C ARG A 95 -8.97 -12.35 23.68
N ILE A 96 -8.43 -11.18 23.33
CA ILE A 96 -8.68 -9.94 24.05
C ILE A 96 -10.10 -9.49 23.71
N VAL A 97 -10.99 -9.48 24.72
CA VAL A 97 -12.37 -9.05 24.55
C VAL A 97 -12.42 -7.53 24.52
N LEU A 98 -13.09 -6.98 23.52
CA LEU A 98 -13.34 -5.55 23.41
C LEU A 98 -14.51 -5.15 24.31
N ASP A 99 -14.25 -4.32 25.32
CA ASP A 99 -15.28 -3.82 26.23
C ASP A 99 -16.35 -2.97 25.51
N VAL A 100 -17.62 -3.25 25.81
CA VAL A 100 -18.80 -2.54 25.28
C VAL A 100 -19.54 -1.88 26.44
N ASP A 101 -19.94 -0.62 26.28
CA ASP A 101 -20.85 0.09 27.19
C ASP A 101 -22.26 -0.48 27.06
N GLU A 102 -22.85 -0.88 28.18
CA GLU A 102 -24.14 -1.56 28.24
C GLU A 102 -25.31 -0.62 27.90
N ASN A 103 -25.15 0.70 28.06
CA ASN A 103 -26.18 1.68 27.76
C ASN A 103 -26.14 2.07 26.29
N THR A 104 -24.96 2.47 25.78
CA THR A 104 -24.82 2.96 24.40
C THR A 104 -24.55 1.85 23.39
N HIS A 105 -24.29 0.62 23.85
CA HIS A 105 -23.87 -0.53 23.04
C HIS A 105 -22.60 -0.25 22.21
N TYR A 106 -21.74 0.70 22.61
CA TYR A 106 -20.52 1.09 21.89
C TYR A 106 -19.25 0.72 22.65
N LEU A 107 -18.10 0.66 21.97
CA LEU A 107 -16.83 0.34 22.62
C LEU A 107 -16.48 1.36 23.71
N LYS A 108 -16.10 0.87 24.91
CA LYS A 108 -15.70 1.73 26.04
C LYS A 108 -14.44 2.50 25.70
N ASP A 109 -14.41 3.76 26.12
CA ASP A 109 -13.56 4.80 25.52
C ASP A 109 -12.57 5.40 26.53
N ASP A 110 -12.79 5.11 27.81
CA ASP A 110 -12.10 5.55 29.02
C ASP A 110 -10.90 4.66 29.40
N GLN A 111 -10.94 3.36 29.11
CA GLN A 111 -9.75 2.49 29.04
C GLN A 111 -9.73 1.68 27.74
N PRO A 112 -8.74 1.88 26.85
CA PRO A 112 -8.61 1.11 25.62
C PRO A 112 -8.36 -0.38 25.89
N SER A 113 -9.40 -1.19 25.68
CA SER A 113 -9.41 -2.65 25.88
C SER A 113 -8.43 -3.42 24.98
N SER A 114 -7.94 -2.83 23.89
CA SER A 114 -6.97 -3.45 22.98
C SER A 114 -5.91 -2.46 22.46
N LYS A 115 -4.81 -2.97 21.88
CA LYS A 115 -3.76 -2.13 21.29
C LYS A 115 -4.24 -1.48 20.00
N ASN A 116 -4.96 -2.22 19.16
CA ASN A 116 -5.50 -1.75 17.90
C ASN A 116 -6.59 -0.69 18.12
N PHE A 117 -7.41 -0.74 19.19
CA PHE A 117 -8.43 0.30 19.47
C PHE A 117 -7.82 1.72 19.55
N LYS A 118 -6.64 1.84 20.15
CA LYS A 118 -5.88 3.10 20.25
C LYS A 118 -5.50 3.68 18.87
N LEU A 119 -5.43 2.85 17.83
CA LEU A 119 -5.03 3.25 16.48
C LEU A 119 -6.19 3.86 15.67
N PHE A 120 -7.44 3.54 16.02
CA PHE A 120 -8.64 3.96 15.28
C PHE A 120 -9.56 4.91 16.05
N LYS A 121 -9.38 5.07 17.37
CA LYS A 121 -10.05 6.12 18.15
C LYS A 121 -9.80 7.49 17.51
N GLY A 122 -10.89 8.20 17.18
CA GLY A 122 -10.83 9.51 16.50
C GLY A 122 -10.45 9.45 15.02
N LYS A 123 -10.62 8.31 14.34
CA LYS A 123 -10.50 8.17 12.88
C LYS A 123 -11.87 8.13 12.21
N ASN A 124 -11.91 8.51 10.93
CA ASN A 124 -13.14 8.59 10.13
C ASN A 124 -13.95 7.27 10.11
N ILE A 125 -13.28 6.12 10.21
CA ILE A 125 -13.97 4.81 10.30
C ILE A 125 -14.78 4.64 11.60
N PHE A 126 -14.40 5.29 12.70
CA PHE A 126 -15.08 5.21 14.00
C PHE A 126 -16.32 6.11 14.14
N GLU A 127 -16.60 6.96 13.14
CA GLU A 127 -17.88 7.68 13.05
C GLU A 127 -19.06 6.71 12.83
N ASP A 128 -18.82 5.60 12.11
CA ASP A 128 -19.80 4.54 11.89
C ASP A 128 -19.65 3.42 12.93
N LYS A 129 -20.27 3.68 14.07
CA LYS A 129 -20.19 2.80 15.23
C LYS A 129 -20.82 1.43 15.00
N GLU A 130 -21.84 1.31 14.14
CA GLU A 130 -22.46 0.02 13.80
C GLU A 130 -21.48 -0.86 13.03
N PHE A 131 -20.82 -0.30 12.01
CA PHE A 131 -19.78 -0.99 11.25
C PHE A 131 -18.60 -1.40 12.14
N VAL A 132 -18.18 -0.53 13.06
CA VAL A 132 -17.14 -0.85 14.05
C VAL A 132 -17.54 -2.02 14.94
N LEU A 133 -18.72 -1.98 15.58
CA LEU A 133 -19.17 -3.09 16.42
C LEU A 133 -19.21 -4.44 15.70
N ARG A 134 -19.67 -4.42 14.44
CA ARG A 134 -19.83 -5.63 13.61
C ARG A 134 -18.50 -6.24 13.16
N HIS A 135 -17.46 -5.44 12.95
CA HIS A 135 -16.25 -5.88 12.24
C HIS A 135 -14.91 -5.61 12.94
N PHE A 136 -14.84 -4.68 13.89
CA PHE A 136 -13.59 -4.31 14.56
C PHE A 136 -13.10 -5.42 15.51
N GLY A 137 -11.90 -5.92 15.27
CA GLY A 137 -11.29 -7.02 16.03
C GLY A 137 -12.09 -8.32 16.04
N LYS A 138 -12.80 -8.65 14.93
CA LYS A 138 -13.71 -9.80 14.85
C LYS A 138 -13.23 -10.97 13.98
N TYR A 139 -12.10 -10.84 13.28
CA TYR A 139 -11.60 -11.83 12.33
C TYR A 139 -10.16 -12.29 12.61
N PRO A 140 -9.84 -13.59 12.51
CA PRO A 140 -8.45 -14.03 12.40
C PRO A 140 -7.86 -13.53 11.07
N THR A 141 -6.56 -13.24 11.06
CA THR A 141 -5.86 -12.70 9.89
C THR A 141 -4.58 -13.46 9.57
N ILE A 142 -4.37 -13.82 8.31
CA ILE A 142 -3.07 -14.26 7.78
C ILE A 142 -2.43 -13.07 7.04
N PHE A 143 -1.15 -12.84 7.26
CA PHE A 143 -0.34 -11.88 6.51
C PHE A 143 0.82 -12.59 5.82
N VAL A 144 1.04 -12.24 4.55
CA VAL A 144 2.05 -12.82 3.66
C VAL A 144 2.76 -11.67 2.95
N ASP A 145 4.08 -11.74 2.83
CA ASP A 145 4.91 -10.74 2.14
C ASP A 145 5.74 -11.43 1.05
N PHE A 146 5.58 -11.03 -0.21
CA PHE A 146 6.32 -11.59 -1.33
C PHE A 146 7.63 -10.83 -1.64
N ALA A 147 8.01 -9.84 -0.83
CA ALA A 147 9.26 -9.08 -0.99
C ALA A 147 10.53 -9.95 -0.95
N ALA A 148 10.48 -11.15 -0.40
CA ALA A 148 11.61 -12.10 -0.40
C ALA A 148 11.77 -12.89 -1.72
N LEU A 149 10.73 -12.97 -2.57
CA LEU A 149 10.68 -13.86 -3.74
C LEU A 149 11.50 -13.31 -4.93
N LYS A 150 12.83 -13.44 -4.82
CA LYS A 150 13.84 -12.90 -5.74
C LYS A 150 14.84 -13.94 -6.25
N GLY A 151 14.51 -15.23 -6.14
CA GLY A 151 15.30 -16.35 -6.64
C GLY A 151 15.59 -16.25 -8.14
N SER A 152 16.78 -16.70 -8.53
CA SER A 152 17.28 -16.73 -9.92
C SER A 152 16.75 -17.93 -10.72
N ASN A 153 16.25 -18.96 -10.04
CA ASN A 153 15.74 -20.22 -10.58
C ASN A 153 14.57 -20.73 -9.73
N PHE A 154 13.90 -21.82 -10.14
CA PHE A 154 12.69 -22.31 -9.47
C PHE A 154 12.93 -22.84 -8.06
N GLU A 155 14.05 -23.53 -7.81
CA GLU A 155 14.37 -24.08 -6.48
C GLU A 155 14.62 -22.97 -5.45
N GLU A 156 15.34 -21.91 -5.83
CA GLU A 156 15.51 -20.72 -4.98
C GLU A 156 14.19 -20.04 -4.65
N ILE A 157 13.22 -20.02 -5.57
CA ILE A 157 11.88 -19.50 -5.30
C ILE A 157 11.10 -20.45 -4.37
N LEU A 158 11.22 -21.77 -4.52
CA LEU A 158 10.61 -22.72 -3.59
C LEU A 158 11.17 -22.56 -2.17
N ASP A 159 12.47 -22.41 -2.00
CA ASP A 159 13.08 -22.15 -0.68
C ASP A 159 12.61 -20.82 -0.07
N GLN A 160 12.50 -19.76 -0.88
CA GLN A 160 11.94 -18.49 -0.40
C GLN A 160 10.45 -18.60 -0.07
N LEU A 161 9.67 -19.41 -0.79
CA LEU A 161 8.27 -19.71 -0.44
C LEU A 161 8.15 -20.51 0.87
N ARG A 162 9.08 -21.44 1.16
CA ARG A 162 9.16 -22.12 2.46
C ARG A 162 9.34 -21.12 3.60
N GLU A 163 10.23 -20.15 3.42
CA GLU A 163 10.48 -19.09 4.42
C GLU A 163 9.28 -18.14 4.56
N VAL A 164 8.64 -17.73 3.47
CA VAL A 164 7.41 -16.89 3.49
C VAL A 164 6.23 -17.58 4.19
N ILE A 165 6.01 -18.88 3.96
CA ILE A 165 4.94 -19.64 4.62
C ILE A 165 5.29 -19.87 6.10
N HIS A 166 6.53 -20.25 6.41
CA HIS A 166 7.03 -20.34 7.77
C HIS A 166 6.82 -19.05 8.57
N GLU A 167 7.09 -17.89 7.97
CA GLU A 167 6.86 -16.58 8.57
C GLU A 167 5.38 -16.29 8.88
N ALA A 168 4.46 -16.76 8.04
CA ALA A 168 3.02 -16.66 8.29
C ALA A 168 2.60 -17.52 9.48
N PHE A 169 2.99 -18.80 9.51
CA PHE A 169 2.72 -19.71 10.63
C PHE A 169 3.35 -19.23 11.95
N GLN A 170 4.55 -18.64 11.91
CA GLN A 170 5.24 -18.08 13.07
C GLN A 170 4.41 -17.02 13.81
N LYS A 171 3.56 -16.24 13.12
CA LYS A 171 2.67 -15.26 13.77
C LYS A 171 1.57 -15.93 14.62
N HIS A 172 1.30 -17.22 14.42
CA HIS A 172 0.23 -17.98 15.07
C HIS A 172 0.74 -19.05 16.06
N THR A 173 2.01 -18.99 16.45
CA THR A 173 2.65 -19.86 17.46
C THR A 173 1.99 -19.82 18.85
N TYR A 174 1.10 -18.86 19.12
CA TYR A 174 0.27 -18.88 20.33
C TYR A 174 -0.69 -20.08 20.38
N LEU A 175 -1.08 -20.66 19.22
CA LEU A 175 -1.98 -21.82 19.14
C LEU A 175 -1.41 -23.05 19.86
N LEU A 176 -0.08 -23.23 19.85
CA LEU A 176 0.67 -24.27 20.57
C LEU A 176 0.57 -24.17 22.11
N LYS A 177 -0.11 -23.14 22.63
CA LYS A 177 -0.36 -22.93 24.07
C LYS A 177 -1.84 -23.08 24.43
N THR A 178 -2.67 -23.54 23.48
CA THR A 178 -4.12 -23.63 23.61
C THR A 178 -4.59 -25.07 23.48
N ASP A 179 -5.73 -25.38 24.10
CA ASP A 179 -6.38 -26.70 24.06
C ASP A 179 -6.90 -27.13 22.67
N PHE A 180 -6.53 -26.41 21.60
CA PHE A 180 -6.95 -26.66 20.22
C PHE A 180 -6.48 -28.03 19.69
N TRP A 181 -5.27 -28.46 20.08
CA TRP A 181 -4.68 -29.73 19.63
C TRP A 181 -5.22 -30.97 20.36
N ASN A 182 -6.18 -30.79 21.28
CA ASN A 182 -6.94 -31.91 21.88
C ASN A 182 -8.08 -32.41 20.96
N ARG A 183 -8.07 -32.04 19.68
CA ARG A 183 -9.07 -32.41 18.67
C ARG A 183 -8.56 -33.58 17.81
N GLU A 184 -9.47 -34.47 17.42
CA GLU A 184 -9.13 -35.62 16.55
C GLU A 184 -8.96 -35.25 15.07
N ASP A 185 -9.37 -34.04 14.64
CA ASP A 185 -9.32 -33.58 13.24
C ASP A 185 -8.10 -32.70 12.89
N PHE A 186 -7.13 -32.51 13.80
CA PHE A 186 -5.89 -31.77 13.56
C PHE A 186 -4.71 -32.38 14.32
N ASP A 187 -3.55 -32.56 13.66
CA ASP A 187 -2.29 -32.90 14.32
C ASP A 187 -1.47 -31.62 14.64
N GLU A 188 -0.89 -31.55 15.84
CA GLU A 188 0.06 -30.49 16.22
C GLU A 188 1.38 -30.62 15.44
N GLU A 189 1.80 -31.85 15.12
CA GLU A 189 3.04 -32.13 14.39
C GLU A 189 3.02 -31.54 12.97
N ASP A 190 1.85 -31.56 12.29
CA ASP A 190 1.65 -30.93 10.99
C ASP A 190 1.79 -29.41 11.06
N PHE A 191 1.20 -28.75 12.06
CA PHE A 191 1.41 -27.32 12.29
C PHE A 191 2.87 -27.01 12.64
N MET A 192 3.52 -27.88 13.43
CA MET A 192 4.93 -27.80 13.77
C MET A 192 5.87 -28.02 12.57
N ASN A 193 5.43 -28.69 11.51
CA ASN A 193 6.19 -28.82 10.26
C ASN A 193 6.39 -27.47 9.56
N TYR A 194 5.39 -26.60 9.57
CA TYR A 194 5.51 -25.22 9.07
C TYR A 194 6.18 -24.27 10.09
N VAL A 195 5.90 -24.43 11.38
CA VAL A 195 6.44 -23.56 12.45
C VAL A 195 7.94 -23.75 12.69
N MET A 196 8.48 -24.97 12.60
CA MET A 196 9.87 -25.23 13.02
C MET A 196 10.90 -24.99 11.90
N PRO A 197 11.90 -24.08 12.04
CA PRO A 197 12.83 -23.69 10.96
C PRO A 197 13.66 -24.81 10.32
N LYS A 198 13.77 -25.98 10.97
CA LYS A 198 14.42 -27.18 10.39
C LYS A 198 13.46 -28.05 9.59
N LYS A 199 12.17 -28.02 9.92
CA LYS A 199 11.11 -28.80 9.24
C LYS A 199 10.51 -28.02 8.08
N SER A 200 10.36 -26.70 8.21
CA SER A 200 9.82 -25.86 7.14
C SER A 200 10.69 -25.89 5.87
N LYS A 201 12.00 -26.12 6.02
CA LYS A 201 12.95 -26.34 4.92
C LYS A 201 12.82 -27.71 4.23
N LEU A 202 12.00 -28.62 4.76
CA LEU A 202 11.71 -29.93 4.18
C LEU A 202 10.32 -30.00 3.50
N LEU A 203 9.53 -28.92 3.55
CA LEU A 203 8.20 -28.85 2.93
C LEU A 203 8.29 -29.11 1.42
N THR A 204 7.43 -29.98 0.93
CA THR A 204 7.29 -30.30 -0.50
C THR A 204 6.57 -29.16 -1.24
N GLN A 205 6.53 -29.24 -2.57
CA GLN A 205 5.77 -28.28 -3.37
C GLN A 205 4.25 -28.32 -3.04
N ASP A 206 3.68 -29.49 -2.72
CA ASP A 206 2.25 -29.57 -2.37
C ASP A 206 1.96 -29.03 -0.97
N ASP A 207 2.89 -29.14 -0.03
CA ASP A 207 2.82 -28.46 1.28
C ASP A 207 2.89 -26.94 1.12
N ILE A 208 3.78 -26.45 0.26
CA ILE A 208 3.88 -25.03 -0.09
C ILE A 208 2.56 -24.52 -0.71
N ILE A 209 1.96 -25.28 -1.63
CA ILE A 209 0.70 -24.89 -2.28
C ILE A 209 -0.50 -24.96 -1.31
N SER A 210 -0.47 -25.85 -0.31
CA SER A 210 -1.58 -26.10 0.62
C SER A 210 -1.49 -25.37 1.96
N GLY A 211 -0.28 -25.02 2.42
CA GLY A 211 -0.01 -24.58 3.79
C GLY A 211 -0.79 -23.34 4.23
N LEU A 212 -1.00 -22.36 3.33
CA LEU A 212 -1.82 -21.18 3.65
C LEU A 212 -3.33 -21.50 3.73
N VAL A 213 -3.80 -22.58 3.09
CA VAL A 213 -5.17 -23.08 3.24
C VAL A 213 -5.31 -23.80 4.59
N TYR A 214 -4.36 -24.67 4.93
CA TYR A 214 -4.31 -25.36 6.22
C TYR A 214 -4.22 -24.37 7.40
N LEU A 215 -3.40 -23.31 7.28
CA LEU A 215 -3.38 -22.22 8.27
C LEU A 215 -4.72 -21.50 8.38
N ALA A 216 -5.42 -21.27 7.26
CA ALA A 216 -6.75 -20.67 7.29
C ALA A 216 -7.80 -21.59 7.93
N GLU A 217 -7.70 -22.90 7.71
CA GLU A 217 -8.54 -23.93 8.29
C GLU A 217 -8.34 -24.05 9.81
N VAL A 218 -7.09 -24.16 10.28
CA VAL A 218 -6.71 -24.14 11.71
C VAL A 218 -7.21 -22.87 12.39
N LEU A 219 -7.01 -21.69 11.78
CA LEU A 219 -7.52 -20.42 12.32
C LEU A 219 -9.05 -20.36 12.29
N HIS A 220 -9.71 -20.89 11.26
CA HIS A 220 -11.17 -20.97 11.23
C HIS A 220 -11.71 -21.86 12.37
N ALA A 221 -11.11 -23.03 12.55
CA ALA A 221 -11.48 -24.02 13.54
C ALA A 221 -11.23 -23.54 14.99
N HIS A 222 -10.16 -22.75 15.23
CA HIS A 222 -9.90 -22.14 16.54
C HIS A 222 -10.79 -20.91 16.80
N PHE A 223 -10.96 -20.02 15.81
CA PHE A 223 -11.66 -18.74 16.03
C PHE A 223 -13.17 -18.81 15.79
N GLY A 224 -13.71 -19.85 15.15
CA GLY A 224 -15.12 -19.94 14.77
C GLY A 224 -15.53 -18.85 13.77
N ARG A 225 -14.57 -18.39 12.96
CA ARG A 225 -14.69 -17.23 12.06
C ARG A 225 -13.85 -17.45 10.82
N LYS A 226 -14.40 -17.13 9.65
CA LYS A 226 -13.65 -17.09 8.39
C LYS A 226 -12.53 -16.03 8.45
N VAL A 227 -11.43 -16.29 7.75
CA VAL A 227 -10.13 -15.60 7.85
C VAL A 227 -10.01 -14.46 6.84
N PHE A 228 -9.37 -13.36 7.24
CA PHE A 228 -8.92 -12.32 6.31
C PHE A 228 -7.46 -12.58 5.88
N VAL A 229 -7.20 -12.62 4.57
CA VAL A 229 -5.86 -12.86 4.01
C VAL A 229 -5.28 -11.57 3.43
N PHE A 230 -4.05 -11.23 3.79
CA PHE A 230 -3.34 -10.06 3.32
C PHE A 230 -2.03 -10.46 2.63
N ILE A 231 -1.81 -10.02 1.38
CA ILE A 231 -0.62 -10.37 0.59
C ILE A 231 0.02 -9.11 0.00
N ASP A 232 1.15 -8.67 0.58
CA ASP A 232 1.87 -7.46 0.12
C ASP A 232 3.00 -7.80 -0.86
N GLU A 233 3.41 -6.80 -1.64
CA GLU A 233 4.48 -6.90 -2.66
C GLU A 233 4.28 -8.08 -3.65
N PHE A 234 3.01 -8.36 -3.98
CA PHE A 234 2.54 -9.55 -4.72
C PHE A 234 3.16 -9.70 -6.12
N ASP A 235 3.70 -8.62 -6.69
CA ASP A 235 4.34 -8.57 -7.99
C ASP A 235 5.87 -8.69 -7.98
N VAL A 236 6.52 -8.72 -6.82
CA VAL A 236 7.98 -8.88 -6.72
C VAL A 236 8.55 -10.06 -7.53
N PRO A 237 8.02 -11.30 -7.47
CA PRO A 237 8.57 -12.39 -8.29
C PRO A 237 8.46 -12.13 -9.81
N MET A 238 7.42 -11.45 -10.28
CA MET A 238 7.28 -11.08 -11.70
C MET A 238 8.26 -9.97 -12.07
N ASN A 239 8.43 -8.97 -11.19
CA ASN A 239 9.41 -7.90 -11.35
C ASN A 239 10.85 -8.46 -11.41
N THR A 240 11.20 -9.45 -10.59
CA THR A 240 12.50 -10.14 -10.64
C THR A 240 12.77 -10.75 -12.03
N MET A 241 11.80 -11.49 -12.58
CA MET A 241 11.91 -12.07 -13.94
C MET A 241 12.09 -11.00 -15.02
N VAL A 242 11.40 -9.87 -14.89
CA VAL A 242 11.48 -8.75 -15.84
C VAL A 242 12.82 -8.03 -15.74
N TYR A 243 13.25 -7.57 -14.56
CA TYR A 243 14.43 -6.72 -14.45
C TYR A 243 15.76 -7.47 -14.51
N GLU A 244 15.83 -8.69 -13.97
CA GLU A 244 17.09 -9.42 -13.79
C GLU A 244 17.23 -10.53 -14.83
N GLY A 245 16.12 -11.23 -15.08
CA GLY A 245 15.94 -12.09 -16.25
C GLY A 245 16.85 -13.30 -16.35
N GLN A 246 17.71 -13.58 -15.37
CA GLN A 246 18.63 -14.72 -15.34
C GLN A 246 17.86 -16.06 -15.41
N MET A 247 16.69 -16.09 -14.76
CA MET A 247 15.75 -17.23 -14.74
C MET A 247 15.37 -17.74 -16.14
N SER A 248 15.44 -19.06 -16.33
CA SER A 248 15.15 -19.71 -17.61
C SER A 248 13.65 -19.74 -17.94
N LEU A 249 13.31 -20.00 -19.21
CA LEU A 249 11.90 -20.14 -19.64
C LEU A 249 11.15 -21.29 -18.97
N LYS A 250 11.86 -22.29 -18.42
CA LYS A 250 11.27 -23.38 -17.62
C LYS A 250 10.96 -22.88 -16.21
N ASP A 251 11.97 -22.33 -15.53
CA ASP A 251 11.85 -21.82 -14.16
C ASP A 251 10.78 -20.72 -14.04
N ARG A 252 10.66 -19.85 -15.06
CA ARG A 252 9.59 -18.83 -15.14
C ARG A 252 8.20 -19.48 -15.14
N LYS A 253 7.99 -20.53 -15.96
CA LYS A 253 6.72 -21.25 -16.05
C LYS A 253 6.37 -21.94 -14.73
N GLU A 254 7.33 -22.60 -14.12
CA GLU A 254 7.12 -23.31 -12.86
C GLU A 254 6.89 -22.33 -11.70
N THR A 255 7.59 -21.19 -11.67
CA THR A 255 7.38 -20.11 -10.70
C THR A 255 6.00 -19.45 -10.86
N ILE A 256 5.61 -19.05 -12.08
CA ILE A 256 4.28 -18.48 -12.34
C ILE A 256 3.20 -19.48 -11.93
N LYS A 257 3.38 -20.76 -12.29
CA LYS A 257 2.45 -21.83 -11.93
C LYS A 257 2.32 -22.02 -10.42
N VAL A 258 3.41 -22.13 -9.65
CA VAL A 258 3.29 -22.37 -8.20
C VAL A 258 2.61 -21.20 -7.48
N LEU A 259 2.88 -19.96 -7.90
CA LEU A 259 2.22 -18.76 -7.36
C LEU A 259 0.72 -18.71 -7.72
N GLN A 260 0.37 -19.10 -8.95
CA GLN A 260 -1.02 -19.27 -9.39
C GLN A 260 -1.72 -20.40 -8.62
N ASP A 261 -1.07 -21.55 -8.42
CA ASP A 261 -1.62 -22.69 -7.68
C ASP A 261 -1.88 -22.33 -6.20
N ILE A 262 -0.93 -21.66 -5.53
CA ILE A 262 -1.12 -21.12 -4.16
C ILE A 262 -2.33 -20.17 -4.13
N THR A 263 -2.34 -19.18 -5.03
CA THR A 263 -3.39 -18.15 -5.09
C THR A 263 -4.76 -18.77 -5.38
N SER A 264 -4.82 -19.77 -6.25
CA SER A 264 -6.04 -20.50 -6.60
C SER A 264 -6.51 -21.43 -5.48
N ARG A 265 -5.63 -22.20 -4.81
CA ARG A 265 -6.06 -23.03 -3.66
C ARG A 265 -6.57 -22.15 -2.51
N LEU A 266 -5.95 -20.99 -2.27
CA LEU A 266 -6.29 -20.07 -1.19
C LEU A 266 -7.52 -19.19 -1.46
N LEU A 267 -7.71 -18.67 -2.69
CA LEU A 267 -8.75 -17.67 -3.01
C LEU A 267 -9.85 -18.16 -3.98
N LYS A 268 -9.95 -19.48 -4.20
CA LYS A 268 -11.12 -20.12 -4.84
C LYS A 268 -12.39 -19.92 -4.01
N GLY A 269 -13.54 -19.81 -4.67
CA GLY A 269 -14.85 -19.73 -4.00
C GLY A 269 -15.28 -20.97 -3.22
N SER A 270 -14.58 -22.10 -3.38
CA SER A 270 -14.75 -23.32 -2.59
C SER A 270 -13.71 -23.48 -1.48
N ASN A 271 -13.05 -22.38 -1.08
CA ASN A 271 -12.32 -22.32 0.18
C ASN A 271 -13.22 -21.67 1.23
N ASP A 272 -13.93 -22.49 2.00
CA ASP A 272 -14.86 -21.99 3.00
C ASP A 272 -14.18 -21.32 4.20
N PHE A 273 -12.86 -21.42 4.36
CA PHE A 273 -12.15 -20.86 5.50
C PHE A 273 -11.81 -19.37 5.37
N VAL A 274 -11.79 -18.82 4.15
CA VAL A 274 -11.45 -17.41 3.89
C VAL A 274 -12.72 -16.56 3.70
N GLU A 275 -12.78 -15.43 4.41
CA GLU A 275 -13.84 -14.42 4.33
C GLU A 275 -13.54 -13.45 3.18
N ARG A 276 -12.35 -12.84 3.22
CA ARG A 276 -11.90 -11.80 2.29
C ARG A 276 -10.39 -11.86 2.10
N SER A 277 -9.92 -11.29 1.01
CA SER A 277 -8.49 -10.98 0.86
C SER A 277 -8.23 -9.62 0.22
N LEU A 278 -7.11 -9.04 0.64
CA LEU A 278 -6.53 -7.83 0.04
C LEU A 278 -5.09 -8.15 -0.36
N SER A 279 -4.83 -8.15 -1.66
CA SER A 279 -3.48 -8.18 -2.22
C SER A 279 -3.11 -6.81 -2.79
N ASN A 280 -1.83 -6.44 -2.69
CA ASN A 280 -1.28 -5.20 -3.28
C ASN A 280 -0.23 -5.53 -4.34
N ALA A 281 -0.20 -4.77 -5.43
CA ALA A 281 0.88 -4.82 -6.41
C ALA A 281 1.26 -3.42 -6.94
N CYS A 282 2.43 -3.28 -7.57
CA CYS A 282 2.71 -2.13 -8.46
C CYS A 282 2.31 -2.43 -9.90
N GLN A 283 2.87 -3.51 -10.45
CA GLN A 283 2.74 -3.96 -11.83
C GLN A 283 2.32 -5.44 -11.83
N PHE A 284 2.05 -6.07 -12.97
CA PHE A 284 2.02 -7.55 -13.18
C PHE A 284 1.17 -8.49 -12.29
N GLY A 285 0.70 -8.13 -11.08
CA GLY A 285 0.06 -9.04 -10.14
C GLY A 285 -1.23 -9.69 -10.67
N GLY A 286 -1.82 -9.10 -11.72
CA GLY A 286 -2.89 -9.71 -12.51
C GLY A 286 -2.49 -11.06 -13.12
N ILE A 287 -1.23 -11.28 -13.47
CA ILE A 287 -0.72 -12.57 -13.99
C ILE A 287 -0.98 -13.71 -12.99
N ILE A 288 -0.76 -13.44 -11.70
CA ILE A 288 -1.01 -14.41 -10.63
C ILE A 288 -2.51 -14.42 -10.27
N ALA A 289 -3.13 -13.25 -10.08
CA ALA A 289 -4.53 -13.16 -9.67
C ALA A 289 -5.53 -13.75 -10.70
N ASN A 290 -5.21 -13.71 -12.01
CA ASN A 290 -6.07 -14.23 -13.07
C ASN A 290 -6.30 -15.75 -13.01
N SER A 291 -5.52 -16.54 -12.24
CA SER A 291 -5.80 -17.97 -12.05
C SER A 291 -6.96 -18.23 -11.08
N ALA A 292 -7.26 -17.26 -10.20
CA ALA A 292 -8.28 -17.36 -9.18
C ALA A 292 -9.52 -16.55 -9.60
N ASN A 293 -10.51 -17.25 -10.18
CA ASN A 293 -11.74 -16.67 -10.78
C ASN A 293 -12.51 -15.65 -9.92
N ASN A 294 -12.30 -15.62 -8.60
CA ASN A 294 -13.00 -14.74 -7.66
C ASN A 294 -12.19 -13.52 -7.19
N VAL A 295 -10.94 -13.34 -7.66
CA VAL A 295 -10.11 -12.17 -7.31
C VAL A 295 -10.43 -11.00 -8.24
N LYS A 296 -11.05 -9.95 -7.69
CA LYS A 296 -11.28 -8.71 -8.43
C LYS A 296 -9.96 -7.93 -8.56
N VAL A 297 -9.34 -7.97 -9.74
CA VAL A 297 -8.23 -7.06 -10.06
C VAL A 297 -8.77 -5.64 -10.26
N CYS A 298 -8.22 -4.67 -9.53
CA CYS A 298 -8.56 -3.25 -9.58
C CYS A 298 -7.32 -2.44 -9.96
N PRO A 299 -7.10 -2.16 -11.27
CA PRO A 299 -5.93 -1.42 -11.72
C PRO A 299 -6.03 0.07 -11.36
N PHE A 300 -4.89 0.68 -10.99
CA PHE A 300 -4.81 2.09 -10.66
C PHE A 300 -5.41 2.99 -11.75
N LEU A 301 -6.24 3.96 -11.35
CA LEU A 301 -6.91 4.94 -12.22
C LEU A 301 -7.91 4.35 -13.24
N GLN A 302 -8.01 3.03 -13.38
CA GLN A 302 -8.99 2.34 -14.22
C GLN A 302 -10.21 1.85 -13.42
N ASP A 303 -10.02 1.38 -12.18
CA ASP A 303 -11.10 1.03 -11.27
C ASP A 303 -11.23 2.02 -10.10
N TYR A 304 -12.24 2.88 -10.18
CA TYR A 304 -12.48 3.97 -9.22
C TYR A 304 -12.95 3.51 -7.82
N SER A 305 -13.15 2.22 -7.58
CA SER A 305 -13.63 1.70 -6.27
C SER A 305 -12.70 2.04 -5.11
N PHE A 306 -11.39 2.14 -5.39
CA PHE A 306 -10.33 2.27 -4.39
C PHE A 306 -9.37 3.44 -4.60
N THR A 307 -9.33 4.04 -5.80
CA THR A 307 -8.28 5.00 -6.20
C THR A 307 -8.09 6.16 -5.22
N GLU A 308 -9.17 6.68 -4.66
CA GLU A 308 -9.15 7.83 -3.74
C GLU A 308 -8.46 7.60 -2.38
N PHE A 309 -8.12 6.35 -2.07
CA PHE A 309 -7.35 5.96 -0.87
C PHE A 309 -5.85 5.79 -1.14
N TYR A 310 -5.43 5.78 -2.41
CA TYR A 310 -4.05 5.54 -2.86
C TYR A 310 -3.54 6.82 -3.53
N GLY A 311 -3.04 7.75 -2.72
CA GLY A 311 -2.71 9.12 -3.12
C GLY A 311 -3.22 10.17 -2.13
N PHE A 312 -2.70 11.39 -2.21
CA PHE A 312 -3.29 12.53 -1.50
C PHE A 312 -4.19 13.35 -2.42
N LYS A 313 -5.36 13.75 -1.94
CA LYS A 313 -6.27 14.70 -2.59
C LYS A 313 -5.77 16.13 -2.36
N GLU A 314 -6.10 17.06 -3.25
CA GLU A 314 -5.69 18.47 -3.15
C GLU A 314 -5.99 19.11 -1.77
N ASN A 315 -7.16 18.84 -1.19
CA ASN A 315 -7.52 19.34 0.15
C ASN A 315 -6.70 18.70 1.29
N GLU A 316 -6.23 17.45 1.11
CA GLU A 316 -5.34 16.77 2.06
C GLU A 316 -3.93 17.38 1.97
N VAL A 317 -3.44 17.65 0.74
CA VAL A 317 -2.16 18.34 0.49
C VAL A 317 -2.15 19.75 1.09
N ILE A 318 -3.19 20.55 0.87
CA ILE A 318 -3.34 21.89 1.46
C ILE A 318 -3.35 21.81 3.00
N SER A 319 -3.94 20.76 3.58
CA SER A 319 -3.95 20.56 5.03
C SER A 319 -2.57 20.20 5.58
N LEU A 320 -1.79 19.38 4.85
CA LEU A 320 -0.40 19.09 5.20
C LEU A 320 0.52 20.31 5.09
N LEU A 321 0.30 21.18 4.10
CA LEU A 321 1.05 22.43 3.93
C LEU A 321 0.75 23.45 5.05
N LYS A 322 -0.51 23.51 5.53
CA LYS A 322 -0.89 24.33 6.69
C LYS A 322 -0.11 23.95 7.96
N ILE A 323 0.11 22.66 8.20
CA ILE A 323 0.83 22.16 9.39
C ILE A 323 2.29 22.67 9.45
N VAL A 324 2.90 22.98 8.30
CA VAL A 324 4.26 23.55 8.21
C VAL A 324 4.29 25.02 7.79
N ASN A 325 3.15 25.72 7.83
CA ASN A 325 3.00 27.14 7.45
C ASN A 325 3.45 27.48 6.01
N LYS A 326 3.21 26.58 5.04
CA LYS A 326 3.59 26.74 3.61
C LYS A 326 2.38 26.75 2.67
N CYS A 327 1.32 27.45 3.06
CA CYS A 327 0.05 27.50 2.31
C CYS A 327 0.21 28.12 0.91
N ASP A 328 1.10 29.10 0.80
CA ASP A 328 1.57 29.80 -0.38
C ASP A 328 2.33 28.89 -1.37
N HIS A 329 2.98 27.83 -0.89
CA HIS A 329 3.66 26.86 -1.75
C HIS A 329 2.69 25.91 -2.51
N SER A 330 1.37 26.09 -2.36
CA SER A 330 0.35 25.22 -2.97
C SER A 330 0.52 25.06 -4.49
N ASP A 331 0.73 26.16 -5.23
CA ASP A 331 0.88 26.12 -6.70
C ASP A 331 2.20 25.46 -7.14
N ILE A 332 3.26 25.57 -6.34
CA ILE A 332 4.55 24.90 -6.57
C ILE A 332 4.38 23.38 -6.41
N VAL A 333 3.68 22.96 -5.35
CA VAL A 333 3.37 21.55 -5.06
C VAL A 333 2.43 20.98 -6.12
N LYS A 334 1.45 21.78 -6.58
CA LYS A 334 0.55 21.43 -7.68
C LYS A 334 1.31 21.21 -8.98
N SER A 335 2.06 22.21 -9.46
CA SER A 335 2.86 22.10 -10.69
C SER A 335 3.80 20.90 -10.71
N ARG A 336 4.37 20.53 -9.54
CA ARG A 336 5.38 19.48 -9.43
C ARG A 336 4.85 18.08 -9.13
N TYR A 337 3.75 17.92 -8.41
CA TYR A 337 3.35 16.61 -7.85
C TYR A 337 1.85 16.27 -7.97
N ASP A 338 1.03 17.15 -8.55
CA ASP A 338 -0.33 16.84 -9.01
C ASP A 338 -0.28 15.90 -10.25
N GLY A 339 -1.44 15.61 -10.84
CA GLY A 339 -1.56 15.19 -12.23
C GLY A 339 -2.20 13.84 -12.46
N TYR A 340 -2.47 13.06 -11.43
CA TYR A 340 -3.28 11.84 -11.55
C TYR A 340 -4.77 12.21 -11.50
N LEU A 341 -5.25 12.80 -12.59
CA LEU A 341 -6.68 13.07 -12.81
C LEU A 341 -7.43 11.74 -12.86
N THR A 342 -8.46 11.60 -12.04
CA THR A 342 -9.23 10.37 -11.92
C THR A 342 -10.63 10.64 -11.35
N LYS A 343 -11.38 9.60 -11.03
CA LYS A 343 -12.70 9.70 -10.39
C LYS A 343 -12.68 9.01 -9.03
N SER A 344 -13.38 9.62 -8.10
CA SER A 344 -13.71 9.03 -6.79
C SER A 344 -14.64 7.83 -6.96
N SER A 345 -14.82 7.06 -5.88
CA SER A 345 -15.78 5.95 -5.81
C SER A 345 -17.25 6.36 -6.05
N LYS A 346 -17.53 7.67 -6.08
CA LYS A 346 -18.83 8.28 -6.39
C LYS A 346 -18.87 8.98 -7.77
N GLY A 347 -17.90 8.73 -8.63
CA GLY A 347 -17.83 9.30 -10.00
C GLY A 347 -17.41 10.77 -10.10
N LYS A 348 -17.39 11.54 -8.99
CA LYS A 348 -16.84 12.91 -8.96
C LYS A 348 -15.35 12.87 -9.31
N GLU A 349 -14.94 13.74 -10.22
CA GLU A 349 -13.54 13.95 -10.59
C GLU A 349 -12.70 14.46 -9.40
N ILE A 350 -11.51 13.90 -9.27
CA ILE A 350 -10.50 14.24 -8.27
C ILE A 350 -9.11 14.17 -8.89
N ASN A 351 -8.22 15.02 -8.40
CA ASN A 351 -6.80 14.90 -8.64
C ASN A 351 -6.14 14.19 -7.45
N LEU A 352 -5.19 13.29 -7.75
CA LEU A 352 -4.35 12.64 -6.75
C LEU A 352 -2.89 13.04 -6.92
N TYR A 353 -2.20 13.17 -5.80
CA TYR A 353 -0.80 13.56 -5.66
C TYR A 353 -0.01 12.38 -5.09
N SER A 354 1.25 12.24 -5.51
CA SER A 354 2.16 11.22 -4.95
C SER A 354 2.43 11.49 -3.46
N PRO A 355 2.01 10.60 -2.53
CA PRO A 355 2.13 10.86 -1.09
C PRO A 355 3.56 11.10 -0.65
N TRP A 356 4.49 10.26 -1.12
CA TRP A 356 5.91 10.35 -0.79
C TRP A 356 6.56 11.61 -1.36
N ALA A 357 6.18 12.06 -2.56
CA ALA A 357 6.73 13.30 -3.13
C ALA A 357 6.30 14.52 -2.29
N VAL A 358 5.01 14.62 -1.93
CA VAL A 358 4.48 15.69 -1.05
C VAL A 358 5.13 15.63 0.34
N ILE A 359 5.20 14.46 0.97
CA ILE A 359 5.85 14.27 2.28
C ILE A 359 7.32 14.66 2.26
N GLN A 360 8.06 14.34 1.19
CA GLN A 360 9.49 14.69 1.12
C GLN A 360 9.71 16.17 0.80
N TYR A 361 8.82 16.81 0.01
CA TYR A 361 8.81 18.26 -0.16
C TYR A 361 8.58 19.01 1.16
N ILE A 362 7.68 18.50 2.01
CA ILE A 362 7.44 19.02 3.37
C ILE A 362 8.70 18.93 4.25
N LYS A 363 9.53 17.89 4.08
CA LYS A 363 10.85 17.76 4.77
C LYS A 363 11.94 18.66 4.19
N SER A 364 11.91 18.91 2.88
CA SER A 364 12.95 19.60 2.13
C SER A 364 12.35 20.26 0.88
N GLU A 365 12.23 21.59 0.93
CA GLU A 365 11.55 22.41 -0.10
C GLU A 365 12.19 22.30 -1.50
N ASN A 366 13.45 21.86 -1.57
CA ASN A 366 14.21 21.70 -2.81
C ASN A 366 14.17 20.28 -3.40
N TYR A 367 13.29 19.40 -2.92
CA TYR A 367 13.31 17.97 -3.29
C TYR A 367 12.66 17.65 -4.65
N THR A 368 13.45 17.80 -5.72
CA THR A 368 13.05 17.54 -7.12
C THR A 368 13.10 16.07 -7.57
N GLY A 369 13.61 15.16 -6.72
CA GLY A 369 13.80 13.74 -7.06
C GLY A 369 12.71 12.77 -6.54
N GLY A 370 11.69 13.28 -5.86
CA GLY A 370 10.85 12.46 -4.99
C GLY A 370 9.91 11.47 -5.65
N TRP A 371 9.34 11.85 -6.78
CA TRP A 371 8.34 11.02 -7.45
C TRP A 371 8.90 9.65 -7.89
N SER A 372 10.14 9.60 -8.42
CA SER A 372 10.76 8.37 -8.93
C SER A 372 11.43 7.49 -7.85
N ALA A 373 11.08 7.66 -6.57
CA ALA A 373 11.79 7.03 -5.46
C ALA A 373 11.49 5.52 -5.33
N GLY A 374 12.42 4.69 -5.79
CA GLY A 374 12.31 3.23 -5.84
C GLY A 374 12.21 2.66 -7.27
N ILE A 375 12.09 3.52 -8.29
CA ILE A 375 12.15 3.09 -9.70
C ILE A 375 13.60 2.70 -10.02
N ARG A 376 13.80 1.48 -10.57
CA ARG A 376 15.12 0.95 -10.92
C ARG A 376 15.81 1.82 -11.99
N SER A 377 17.13 1.95 -11.89
CA SER A 377 17.94 2.81 -12.79
C SER A 377 17.81 2.40 -14.27
N GLU A 378 17.62 1.10 -14.48
CA GLU A 378 17.54 0.40 -15.75
C GLU A 378 16.34 0.88 -16.59
N VAL A 379 15.24 1.28 -15.94
CA VAL A 379 14.06 1.89 -16.60
C VAL A 379 14.46 3.14 -17.37
N PHE A 380 15.36 3.96 -16.82
CA PHE A 380 15.82 5.19 -17.48
C PHE A 380 16.77 4.92 -18.66
N LYS A 381 17.38 3.74 -18.75
CA LYS A 381 18.16 3.34 -19.94
C LYS A 381 17.24 3.03 -21.11
N ILE A 382 16.16 2.28 -20.87
CA ILE A 382 15.15 1.94 -21.89
C ILE A 382 14.39 3.19 -22.36
N ILE A 383 14.14 4.15 -21.47
CA ILE A 383 13.58 5.48 -21.81
C ILE A 383 14.49 6.27 -22.79
N GLY A 384 15.80 6.01 -22.80
CA GLY A 384 16.76 6.61 -23.72
C GLY A 384 16.91 5.89 -25.07
N ASP A 385 16.16 4.80 -25.34
CA ASP A 385 16.18 4.15 -26.66
C ASP A 385 15.55 5.07 -27.72
N PRO A 386 16.19 5.29 -28.89
CA PRO A 386 15.65 6.13 -29.96
C PRO A 386 14.22 5.78 -30.42
N ARG A 387 13.76 4.53 -30.24
CA ARG A 387 12.39 4.08 -30.57
C ARG A 387 11.34 4.68 -29.65
N MET A 388 11.73 5.15 -28.46
CA MET A 388 10.86 5.85 -27.51
C MET A 388 10.72 7.35 -27.83
N ASN A 389 11.57 7.92 -28.69
CA ASN A 389 11.67 9.38 -28.84
C ASN A 389 10.38 10.06 -29.30
N ASP A 390 9.65 9.51 -30.26
CA ASP A 390 8.40 10.10 -30.76
C ASP A 390 7.29 10.18 -29.67
N PRO A 391 6.86 9.06 -29.03
CA PRO A 391 5.84 9.14 -27.99
C PRO A 391 6.32 9.92 -26.77
N LEU A 392 7.59 9.79 -26.36
CA LEU A 392 8.10 10.56 -25.22
C LEU A 392 8.18 12.06 -25.52
N THR A 393 8.50 12.48 -26.75
CA THR A 393 8.50 13.90 -27.14
C THR A 393 7.11 14.51 -27.06
N LYS A 394 6.08 13.79 -27.49
CA LYS A 394 4.67 14.20 -27.36
C LYS A 394 4.28 14.32 -25.88
N LEU A 395 4.51 13.25 -25.11
CA LEU A 395 4.22 13.19 -23.68
C LEU A 395 4.93 14.29 -22.88
N ILE A 396 6.21 14.60 -23.19
CA ILE A 396 7.00 15.67 -22.56
C ILE A 396 6.37 17.06 -22.76
N LYS A 397 5.71 17.29 -23.89
CA LYS A 397 4.94 18.52 -24.21
C LYS A 397 3.53 18.51 -23.63
N PHE A 398 3.17 17.49 -22.84
CA PHE A 398 1.81 17.21 -22.33
C PHE A 398 0.77 16.90 -23.42
N GLU A 399 1.22 16.55 -24.64
CA GLU A 399 0.38 16.00 -25.69
C GLU A 399 -0.01 14.55 -25.32
N PRO A 400 -1.25 14.11 -25.60
CA PRO A 400 -1.66 12.73 -25.35
C PRO A 400 -1.00 11.76 -26.34
N VAL A 401 -0.72 10.54 -25.89
CA VAL A 401 -0.27 9.42 -26.73
C VAL A 401 -1.20 8.24 -26.52
N GLU A 402 -1.76 7.72 -27.61
CA GLU A 402 -2.51 6.46 -27.61
C GLU A 402 -1.55 5.27 -27.76
N ILE A 403 -1.80 4.20 -27.01
CA ILE A 403 -1.08 2.93 -27.11
C ILE A 403 -2.06 1.76 -27.20
N THR A 404 -1.61 0.66 -27.80
CA THR A 404 -2.20 -0.67 -27.63
C THR A 404 -2.15 -1.04 -26.14
N TYR A 405 -3.27 -1.50 -25.58
CA TYR A 405 -3.40 -1.76 -24.14
C TYR A 405 -3.76 -3.21 -23.83
N GLU A 406 -2.81 -3.91 -23.20
CA GLU A 406 -2.94 -5.30 -22.84
C GLU A 406 -3.53 -5.45 -21.43
N LYS A 407 -4.86 -5.60 -21.41
CA LYS A 407 -5.65 -5.77 -20.17
C LYS A 407 -5.30 -7.04 -19.39
N ARG A 408 -4.68 -8.03 -20.03
CA ARG A 408 -4.21 -9.28 -19.41
C ARG A 408 -2.78 -9.58 -19.88
N LEU A 409 -1.81 -9.14 -19.08
CA LEU A 409 -0.43 -9.57 -19.23
C LEU A 409 -0.29 -11.07 -18.91
N ASP A 410 0.78 -11.67 -19.43
CA ASP A 410 1.15 -13.07 -19.24
C ASP A 410 2.69 -13.25 -19.27
N GLN A 411 3.17 -14.48 -19.48
CA GLN A 411 4.60 -14.75 -19.59
C GLN A 411 5.25 -14.12 -20.84
N GLU A 412 4.60 -14.07 -22.00
CA GLU A 412 5.22 -13.53 -23.21
C GLU A 412 5.51 -12.02 -23.04
N HIS A 413 4.66 -11.33 -22.28
CA HIS A 413 4.89 -9.96 -21.86
C HIS A 413 6.08 -9.81 -20.90
N ILE A 414 6.22 -10.71 -19.91
CA ILE A 414 7.40 -10.78 -19.03
C ILE A 414 8.67 -11.03 -19.85
N ASP A 415 8.66 -12.00 -20.76
CA ASP A 415 9.82 -12.38 -21.57
C ASP A 415 10.20 -11.27 -22.55
N ARG A 416 9.23 -10.57 -23.13
CA ARG A 416 9.43 -9.41 -24.01
C ARG A 416 10.07 -8.23 -23.27
N LEU A 417 9.57 -7.85 -22.09
CA LEU A 417 10.17 -6.80 -21.26
C LEU A 417 11.53 -7.22 -20.70
N SER A 418 11.69 -8.48 -20.28
CA SER A 418 12.96 -9.04 -19.79
C SER A 418 14.07 -8.98 -20.83
N ASN A 419 13.74 -9.24 -22.11
CA ASN A 419 14.69 -9.08 -23.20
C ASN A 419 15.09 -7.61 -23.44
N MET A 420 14.21 -6.64 -23.19
CA MET A 420 14.56 -5.21 -23.26
C MET A 420 15.56 -4.82 -22.18
N PHE A 421 15.29 -5.18 -20.92
CA PHE A 421 16.18 -4.87 -19.79
C PHE A 421 17.56 -5.54 -19.93
N LYS A 422 17.62 -6.77 -20.43
CA LYS A 422 18.89 -7.45 -20.74
C LYS A 422 19.72 -6.72 -21.80
N LYS A 423 19.09 -6.25 -22.87
CA LYS A 423 19.77 -5.60 -24.00
C LYS A 423 20.03 -4.11 -23.78
N ASN A 424 19.26 -3.46 -22.91
CA ASN A 424 19.11 -2.01 -22.83
C ASN A 424 18.56 -1.42 -24.15
N GLU A 425 17.63 -2.13 -24.80
CA GLU A 425 17.09 -1.85 -26.14
C GLU A 425 15.59 -2.17 -26.19
N VAL A 426 14.76 -1.35 -26.84
CA VAL A 426 13.31 -1.59 -27.03
C VAL A 426 13.09 -2.42 -28.28
N ASN A 427 12.57 -3.65 -28.14
CA ASN A 427 12.21 -4.51 -29.29
C ASN A 427 11.30 -3.76 -30.30
N ARG A 428 11.37 -4.08 -31.61
CA ARG A 428 10.69 -3.33 -32.69
C ARG A 428 9.28 -2.84 -32.35
N ASP A 429 8.40 -3.77 -31.98
CA ASP A 429 6.98 -3.52 -31.73
C ASP A 429 6.70 -3.34 -30.22
N GLY A 430 7.73 -3.03 -29.44
CA GLY A 430 7.79 -3.11 -27.98
C GLY A 430 7.51 -1.80 -27.24
N VAL A 431 7.33 -0.70 -27.97
CA VAL A 431 7.09 0.65 -27.42
C VAL A 431 5.84 0.66 -26.53
N ASP A 432 4.70 0.18 -27.04
CA ASP A 432 3.40 0.22 -26.35
C ASP A 432 3.41 -0.54 -25.01
N ILE A 433 3.96 -1.75 -24.98
CA ILE A 433 4.05 -2.53 -23.72
C ILE A 433 5.00 -1.87 -22.71
N PHE A 434 6.05 -1.19 -23.17
CA PHE A 434 6.92 -0.42 -22.28
C PHE A 434 6.25 0.87 -21.80
N LEU A 435 5.42 1.53 -22.61
CA LEU A 435 4.59 2.67 -22.18
C LEU A 435 3.50 2.25 -21.18
N GLN A 436 2.86 1.09 -21.36
CA GLN A 436 1.96 0.50 -20.36
C GLN A 436 2.70 0.19 -19.05
N PHE A 437 3.88 -0.43 -19.14
CA PHE A 437 4.75 -0.70 -17.99
C PHE A 437 5.12 0.59 -17.23
N LEU A 438 5.50 1.65 -17.94
CA LEU A 438 5.76 2.97 -17.36
C LEU A 438 4.49 3.60 -16.74
N ASN A 439 3.30 3.40 -17.32
CA ASN A 439 2.03 3.81 -16.73
C ASN A 439 1.73 3.06 -15.41
N GLU A 440 2.02 1.76 -15.31
CA GLU A 440 1.87 0.99 -14.06
C GLU A 440 2.88 1.42 -12.97
N LEU A 441 4.08 1.86 -13.37
CA LEU A 441 5.03 2.60 -12.49
C LEU A 441 4.58 4.04 -12.17
N GLY A 442 3.49 4.52 -12.77
CA GLY A 442 2.94 5.86 -12.55
C GLY A 442 3.65 6.99 -13.30
N PHE A 443 4.51 6.74 -14.29
CA PHE A 443 5.05 7.82 -15.14
C PHE A 443 3.93 8.57 -15.88
N PHE A 444 2.84 7.88 -16.17
CA PHE A 444 1.71 8.41 -16.93
C PHE A 444 0.42 8.23 -16.14
N TYR A 445 -0.64 8.85 -16.61
CA TYR A 445 -2.01 8.56 -16.22
C TYR A 445 -2.88 8.33 -17.46
N PRO A 446 -3.90 7.45 -17.39
CA PRO A 446 -4.85 7.26 -18.47
C PRO A 446 -5.90 8.36 -18.46
N VAL A 447 -6.05 9.05 -19.59
CA VAL A 447 -7.09 10.07 -19.83
C VAL A 447 -8.37 9.42 -20.35
N PHE A 448 -8.21 8.40 -21.20
CA PHE A 448 -9.28 7.65 -21.83
C PHE A 448 -8.83 6.20 -22.04
N SER A 449 -9.77 5.26 -22.01
CA SER A 449 -9.52 3.84 -22.30
C SER A 449 -10.67 3.27 -23.13
N SER A 450 -10.32 2.46 -24.10
CA SER A 450 -11.22 1.69 -24.95
C SER A 450 -10.80 0.21 -24.96
N PRO A 451 -11.61 -0.72 -25.49
CA PRO A 451 -11.19 -2.11 -25.63
C PRO A 451 -9.93 -2.24 -26.50
N GLY A 452 -8.79 -2.52 -25.87
CA GLY A 452 -7.49 -2.67 -26.54
C GLY A 452 -6.68 -1.37 -26.72
N SER A 453 -7.16 -0.21 -26.23
CA SER A 453 -6.40 1.05 -26.32
C SER A 453 -6.45 1.87 -25.02
N LEU A 454 -5.37 2.62 -24.77
CA LEU A 454 -5.21 3.51 -23.62
C LEU A 454 -4.55 4.82 -24.06
N VAL A 455 -5.17 5.95 -23.74
CA VAL A 455 -4.65 7.30 -24.04
C VAL A 455 -3.94 7.84 -22.81
N LEU A 456 -2.61 7.94 -22.88
CA LEU A 456 -1.71 8.34 -21.81
C LEU A 456 -1.37 9.83 -21.85
N ARG A 457 -1.12 10.42 -20.68
CA ARG A 457 -0.45 11.73 -20.51
C ARG A 457 0.55 11.70 -19.36
N ILE A 458 1.53 12.61 -19.40
CA ILE A 458 2.39 12.92 -18.25
C ILE A 458 1.58 13.69 -17.19
N PRO A 459 1.69 13.34 -15.90
CA PRO A 459 0.95 14.02 -14.83
C PRO A 459 1.48 15.44 -14.52
N ASN A 460 2.81 15.64 -14.47
CA ASN A 460 3.41 16.87 -13.96
C ASN A 460 4.82 17.16 -14.53
N THR A 461 5.33 18.35 -14.22
CA THR A 461 6.67 18.80 -14.65
C THR A 461 7.79 17.92 -14.10
N THR A 462 7.66 17.39 -12.87
CA THR A 462 8.70 16.54 -12.25
C THR A 462 8.94 15.26 -13.03
N VAL A 463 7.87 14.65 -13.58
CA VAL A 463 8.01 13.50 -14.50
C VAL A 463 8.59 13.95 -15.84
N SER A 464 8.05 15.00 -16.47
CA SER A 464 8.56 15.54 -17.74
C SER A 464 10.07 15.81 -17.67
N ASP A 465 10.53 16.51 -16.64
CA ASP A 465 11.94 16.83 -16.41
C ASP A 465 12.79 15.62 -16.01
N ARG A 466 12.20 14.53 -15.52
CA ARG A 466 12.91 13.27 -15.27
C ARG A 466 13.05 12.43 -16.54
N ILE A 467 12.08 12.46 -17.46
CA ILE A 467 12.17 11.79 -18.76
C ILE A 467 13.15 12.53 -19.68
N LYS A 468 13.10 13.88 -19.76
CA LYS A 468 14.08 14.68 -20.52
C LYS A 468 15.53 14.28 -20.20
N ARG A 469 15.89 14.26 -18.91
CA ARG A 469 17.21 13.86 -18.38
C ARG A 469 17.59 12.38 -18.60
N ALA A 470 16.71 11.56 -19.16
CA ALA A 470 16.99 10.18 -19.56
C ALA A 470 17.09 10.03 -21.09
N CYS A 471 16.48 10.92 -21.87
CA CYS A 471 16.60 10.96 -23.33
C CYS A 471 17.84 11.73 -23.83
N GLY A 472 18.34 12.69 -23.03
CA GLY A 472 19.52 13.53 -23.34
C GLY A 472 19.32 14.97 -22.91
#